data_AF-A0A8J5MCV9-F1
#
_entry.id   AF-A0A8J5MCV9-F1
#
_cell.length_a   1.000
_cell.length_b   1.000
_cell.length_c   1.000
_cell.angle_alpha   90.00
_cell.angle_beta   90.00
_cell.angle_gamma   90.00
#
_symmetry.space_group_name_H-M   'P 1'
#
loop_
_entity.id
_entity.type
_entity.pdbx_description
1 polymer ?
#
loop_
_entity_poly.entity_id
_entity_poly.type
_entity_poly.pdbx_seq_one_letter_code
_entity_poly.pdbx_strand_id
1 'polypeptide(L)'
;MSLRGGWKSVLATASSITRQQRCLSTAVTSMRYLSTQAAALETPQSQRKCVAYRLGRVEYETAWDWQKQLIQQRVLAIRAGQSVEKDVVLILEHPSVYTLGRGGTMENVKFDPEKEHVKLVRVDRGGEVTYHGPGQVVVYPILDLTQHKKDLHWYLRQVEEVVIRTLAKFDIQGERVDGLTGVWVEEKQGSGDEEHREGNYEREMRKICAVGTHASRWVTMHGFALNVKTDLREFDRIIPCGIDDRAVTSIERIRPDVTIKDVQDAAIEAISEVFHLDMEDFEAKTPL
;
A
#
# COMPACT_ATOMS: atom_id res chain seq x y z
N MET A 1 31.43 -71.27 -15.44
CA MET A 1 32.35 -71.35 -14.29
C MET A 1 32.07 -70.13 -13.44
N SER A 2 31.78 -70.17 -12.14
CA SER A 2 31.66 -71.22 -11.15
C SER A 2 30.90 -70.54 -9.98
N LEU A 3 29.65 -70.95 -9.73
CA LEU A 3 29.18 -71.59 -8.49
C LEU A 3 28.92 -70.61 -7.32
N ARG A 4 27.64 -70.36 -6.96
CA ARG A 4 26.81 -71.05 -5.93
C ARG A 4 27.04 -70.47 -4.52
N GLY A 5 26.07 -70.32 -3.62
CA GLY A 5 24.63 -70.62 -3.53
C GLY A 5 24.03 -69.73 -2.41
N GLY A 6 22.73 -69.41 -2.32
CA GLY A 6 21.57 -70.29 -2.20
C GLY A 6 21.35 -70.64 -0.70
N TRP A 7 20.17 -70.72 -0.08
CA TRP A 7 18.89 -71.36 -0.41
C TRP A 7 17.76 -70.90 0.56
N LYS A 8 16.52 -70.85 0.03
CA LYS A 8 15.23 -71.39 0.55
C LYS A 8 14.52 -70.91 1.84
N SER A 9 13.35 -70.33 1.60
CA SER A 9 11.97 -70.77 1.94
C SER A 9 11.65 -71.60 3.22
N VAL A 10 10.67 -71.08 3.96
CA VAL A 10 9.41 -71.70 4.49
C VAL A 10 9.49 -72.95 5.38
N LEU A 11 8.73 -72.89 6.50
CA LEU A 11 7.95 -73.93 7.22
C LEU A 11 8.16 -73.73 8.74
N ALA A 12 7.14 -73.38 9.54
CA ALA A 12 5.96 -74.13 9.98
C ALA A 12 6.14 -74.76 11.38
N THR A 13 5.00 -74.90 12.07
CA THR A 13 4.71 -75.74 13.24
C THR A 13 5.19 -75.21 14.60
N ALA A 14 4.26 -74.74 15.44
CA ALA A 14 3.39 -75.50 16.38
C ALA A 14 4.14 -75.83 17.68
N SER A 15 3.72 -75.25 18.80
CA SER A 15 3.12 -75.92 19.98
C SER A 15 3.72 -75.15 21.17
N SER A 16 3.14 -74.92 22.35
CA SER A 16 2.04 -75.52 23.07
C SER A 16 1.75 -74.60 24.28
N ILE A 17 0.49 -74.64 24.70
CA ILE A 17 -0.13 -74.02 25.87
C ILE A 17 0.54 -74.43 27.19
N THR A 18 0.68 -73.49 28.14
CA THR A 18 0.43 -73.58 29.61
C THR A 18 1.02 -72.31 30.27
N ARG A 19 0.55 -71.70 31.36
CA ARG A 19 -0.72 -71.66 32.14
C ARG A 19 -0.53 -70.54 33.19
N GLN A 20 -1.48 -69.60 33.23
CA GLN A 20 -1.97 -68.77 34.37
C GLN A 20 -1.02 -68.06 35.37
N GLN A 21 -1.21 -66.73 35.48
CA GLN A 21 -1.53 -65.99 36.74
C GLN A 21 -2.02 -64.56 36.37
N ARG A 22 -3.33 -64.24 36.51
CA ARG A 22 -3.94 -63.27 37.48
C ARG A 22 -3.06 -62.02 37.75
N CYS A 23 -3.51 -60.76 37.73
CA CYS A 23 -4.82 -60.16 37.97
C CYS A 23 -4.76 -58.62 37.75
N LEU A 24 -5.92 -57.98 37.54
CA LEU A 24 -6.33 -56.60 37.92
C LEU A 24 -6.00 -55.37 37.04
N SER A 25 -7.11 -54.75 36.57
CA SER A 25 -7.49 -53.31 36.55
C SER A 25 -6.50 -52.30 35.92
N THR A 26 -6.85 -51.35 35.06
CA THR A 26 -8.05 -50.52 34.92
C THR A 26 -8.03 -49.92 33.51
N ALA A 27 -9.17 -49.90 32.81
CA ALA A 27 -9.33 -49.15 31.57
C ALA A 27 -9.64 -47.69 31.91
N VAL A 28 -8.76 -46.77 31.50
CA VAL A 28 -9.06 -45.33 31.44
C VAL A 28 -8.43 -44.75 30.17
N THR A 29 -9.17 -43.84 29.55
CA THR A 29 -8.74 -42.79 28.61
C THR A 29 -8.90 -43.08 27.12
N SER A 30 -10.05 -42.69 26.58
CA SER A 30 -10.06 -41.63 25.56
C SER A 30 -11.47 -41.04 25.44
N MET A 31 -11.74 -40.03 26.27
CA MET A 31 -12.94 -39.20 26.15
C MET A 31 -12.64 -38.17 25.05
N ARG A 32 -13.35 -38.28 23.93
CA ARG A 32 -13.26 -37.34 22.81
C ARG A 32 -13.72 -35.96 23.29
N TYR A 33 -12.78 -35.04 23.49
CA TYR A 33 -13.07 -33.61 23.59
C TYR A 33 -13.40 -33.10 22.18
N LEU A 34 -14.69 -33.00 21.86
CA LEU A 34 -15.17 -32.11 20.82
C LEU A 34 -15.16 -30.69 21.40
N SER A 35 -14.07 -29.97 21.14
CA SER A 35 -13.95 -28.55 21.41
C SER A 35 -14.78 -27.80 20.35
N THR A 36 -16.00 -27.43 20.70
CA THR A 36 -16.75 -26.37 20.01
C THR A 36 -16.12 -25.03 20.38
N GLN A 37 -15.23 -24.51 19.54
CA GLN A 37 -14.91 -23.09 19.55
C GLN A 37 -16.11 -22.35 18.98
N ALA A 38 -16.98 -21.86 19.85
CA ALA A 38 -17.84 -20.74 19.52
C ALA A 38 -16.93 -19.56 19.21
N ALA A 39 -16.84 -19.18 17.94
CA ALA A 39 -16.27 -17.89 17.57
C ALA A 39 -17.02 -16.82 18.36
N ALA A 40 -16.32 -16.11 19.23
CA ALA A 40 -16.88 -14.92 19.84
C ALA A 40 -17.30 -14.00 18.70
N LEU A 41 -18.60 -13.68 18.64
CA LEU A 41 -19.09 -12.60 17.81
C LEU A 41 -18.42 -11.34 18.33
N GLU A 42 -17.33 -10.92 17.69
CA GLU A 42 -16.75 -9.61 17.90
C GLU A 42 -17.87 -8.61 17.62
N THR A 43 -18.26 -7.86 18.66
CA THR A 43 -19.16 -6.72 18.51
C THR A 43 -18.56 -5.83 17.42
N PRO A 44 -19.28 -5.48 16.34
CA PRO A 44 -18.73 -4.62 15.31
C PRO A 44 -18.27 -3.34 15.98
N GLN A 45 -16.96 -3.12 16.05
CA GLN A 45 -16.43 -1.84 16.47
C GLN A 45 -16.98 -0.83 15.46
N SER A 46 -17.81 0.12 15.92
CA SER A 46 -18.45 1.06 15.01
C SER A 46 -17.35 1.74 14.20
N GLN A 47 -17.39 1.58 12.88
CA GLN A 47 -16.36 2.11 11.99
C GLN A 47 -16.26 3.62 12.20
N ARG A 48 -15.03 4.13 12.23
CA ARG A 48 -14.78 5.56 12.42
C ARG A 48 -15.26 6.29 11.16
N LYS A 49 -16.05 7.34 11.33
CA LYS A 49 -16.53 8.14 10.20
C LYS A 49 -15.37 8.83 9.48
N CYS A 50 -15.46 8.86 8.16
CA CYS A 50 -14.52 9.57 7.30
C CYS A 50 -15.25 10.28 6.17
N VAL A 51 -14.80 11.49 5.83
CA VAL A 51 -15.30 12.23 4.68
C VAL A 51 -14.22 12.27 3.60
N ALA A 52 -14.55 11.80 2.39
CA ALA A 52 -13.69 11.92 1.23
C ALA A 52 -14.16 13.06 0.31
N TYR A 53 -13.26 14.02 0.06
CA TYR A 53 -13.52 15.16 -0.82
C TYR A 53 -12.86 14.91 -2.17
N ARG A 54 -13.67 14.87 -3.23
CA ARG A 54 -13.19 14.93 -4.62
C ARG A 54 -13.09 16.39 -5.02
N LEU A 55 -11.88 16.85 -5.29
CA LEU A 55 -11.58 18.29 -5.42
C LEU A 55 -11.21 18.70 -6.85
N GLY A 56 -11.25 17.77 -7.80
CA GLY A 56 -10.81 17.99 -9.18
C GLY A 56 -9.32 18.36 -9.23
N ARG A 57 -8.98 19.40 -9.99
CA ARG A 57 -7.61 19.89 -10.14
C ARG A 57 -7.35 21.10 -9.26
N VAL A 58 -6.31 21.02 -8.41
CA VAL A 58 -6.01 22.03 -7.39
C VAL A 58 -4.53 22.40 -7.43
N GLU A 59 -4.19 23.67 -7.30
CA GLU A 59 -2.80 24.12 -7.10
C GLU A 59 -2.17 23.45 -5.88
N TYR A 60 -0.90 23.06 -6.00
CA TYR A 60 -0.22 22.26 -4.98
C TYR A 60 -0.21 22.95 -3.60
N GLU A 61 0.15 24.22 -3.56
CA GLU A 61 0.24 25.03 -2.33
C GLU A 61 -1.14 25.22 -1.69
N THR A 62 -2.20 25.37 -2.49
CA THR A 62 -3.57 25.46 -1.97
C THR A 62 -3.98 24.17 -1.27
N ALA A 63 -3.75 23.01 -1.90
CA ALA A 63 -4.03 21.73 -1.26
C ALA A 63 -3.15 21.50 -0.03
N TRP A 64 -1.88 21.92 -0.07
CA TRP A 64 -0.97 21.81 1.06
C TRP A 64 -1.40 22.69 2.24
N ASP A 65 -1.91 23.90 1.96
CA ASP A 65 -2.50 24.79 2.97
C ASP A 65 -3.74 24.18 3.61
N TRP A 66 -4.62 23.54 2.83
CA TRP A 66 -5.76 22.80 3.38
C TRP A 66 -5.32 21.67 4.29
N GLN A 67 -4.33 20.87 3.88
CA GLN A 67 -3.79 19.80 4.72
C GLN A 67 -3.22 20.33 6.05
N LYS A 68 -2.45 21.43 6.01
CA LYS A 68 -1.90 22.06 7.22
C LYS A 68 -3.01 22.55 8.16
N GLN A 69 -4.06 23.17 7.63
CA GLN A 69 -5.21 23.62 8.41
C GLN A 69 -5.98 22.44 9.03
N LEU A 70 -6.24 21.38 8.27
CA LEU A 70 -6.92 20.18 8.74
C LEU A 70 -6.14 19.44 9.83
N ILE A 71 -4.80 19.37 9.71
CA ILE A 71 -3.94 18.86 10.78
C ILE A 71 -4.01 19.78 12.00
N GLN A 72 -3.88 21.09 11.82
CA GLN A 72 -3.85 22.02 12.95
C GLN A 72 -5.13 21.93 13.78
N GLN A 73 -6.29 21.89 13.13
CA GLN A 73 -7.59 21.70 13.78
C GLN A 73 -7.62 20.41 14.62
N ARG A 74 -7.17 19.29 14.04
CA ARG A 74 -7.13 17.98 14.73
C ARG A 74 -6.16 17.97 15.90
N VAL A 75 -4.96 18.51 15.72
CA VAL A 75 -3.95 18.59 16.79
C VAL A 75 -4.44 19.45 17.95
N LEU A 76 -5.14 20.55 17.68
CA LEU A 76 -5.73 21.39 18.72
C LEU A 76 -6.82 20.65 19.50
N ALA A 77 -7.71 19.93 18.81
CA ALA A 77 -8.74 19.10 19.45
C ALA A 77 -8.10 18.03 20.37
N ILE A 78 -7.11 17.29 19.87
CA ILE A 78 -6.38 16.27 20.65
C ILE A 78 -5.74 16.88 21.90
N ARG A 79 -5.11 18.06 21.79
CA ARG A 79 -4.51 18.76 22.93
C ARG A 79 -5.53 19.21 23.97
N ALA A 80 -6.73 19.55 23.54
CA ALA A 80 -7.85 19.90 24.41
C ALA A 80 -8.53 18.66 25.03
N GLY A 81 -8.06 17.44 24.74
CA GLY A 81 -8.72 16.20 25.17
C GLY A 81 -10.03 15.94 24.43
N GLN A 82 -10.25 16.59 23.30
CA GLN A 82 -11.41 16.41 22.43
C GLN A 82 -11.05 15.41 21.32
N SER A 83 -12.04 14.62 20.91
CA SER A 83 -11.91 13.78 19.71
C SER A 83 -12.49 14.51 18.52
N VAL A 84 -11.81 14.45 17.37
CA VAL A 84 -12.42 14.86 16.10
C VAL A 84 -13.35 13.75 15.63
N GLU A 85 -14.59 14.12 15.32
CA GLU A 85 -15.67 13.17 14.98
C GLU A 85 -15.36 12.37 13.72
N LYS A 86 -14.71 13.00 12.72
CA LYS A 86 -14.45 12.40 11.40
C LYS A 86 -13.00 12.56 10.95
N ASP A 87 -12.45 11.51 10.36
CA ASP A 87 -11.23 11.62 9.53
C ASP A 87 -11.58 12.23 8.17
N VAL A 88 -10.56 12.72 7.45
CA VAL A 88 -10.75 13.35 6.14
C VAL A 88 -9.79 12.76 5.13
N VAL A 89 -10.26 12.52 3.91
CA VAL A 89 -9.44 12.13 2.76
C VAL A 89 -9.64 13.17 1.67
N LEU A 90 -8.54 13.70 1.13
CA LEU A 90 -8.59 14.59 -0.03
C LEU A 90 -8.16 13.80 -1.26
N ILE A 91 -8.92 13.90 -2.36
CA ILE A 91 -8.65 13.21 -3.62
C ILE A 91 -8.71 14.23 -4.75
N LEU A 92 -7.61 14.34 -5.49
CA LEU A 92 -7.42 15.42 -6.46
C LEU A 92 -6.37 15.07 -7.51
N GLU A 93 -6.24 15.96 -8.48
CA GLU A 93 -5.08 16.08 -9.35
C GLU A 93 -4.36 17.42 -9.09
N HIS A 94 -3.07 17.49 -9.39
CA HIS A 94 -2.34 18.75 -9.43
C HIS A 94 -2.09 19.18 -10.87
N PRO A 95 -2.02 20.51 -11.16
CA PRO A 95 -1.22 21.01 -12.28
C PRO A 95 0.23 20.52 -12.18
N SER A 96 0.96 20.60 -13.28
CA SER A 96 2.36 20.14 -13.35
C SER A 96 3.22 20.80 -12.27
N VAL A 97 3.79 19.99 -11.37
CA VAL A 97 4.61 20.45 -10.24
C VAL A 97 5.57 19.36 -9.81
N TYR A 98 6.80 19.77 -9.52
CA TYR A 98 7.79 18.94 -8.85
C TYR A 98 7.80 19.28 -7.36
N THR A 99 7.95 18.26 -6.52
CA THR A 99 8.06 18.47 -5.07
C THR A 99 9.31 17.81 -4.53
N LEU A 100 10.03 18.53 -3.68
CA LEU A 100 11.27 18.08 -3.06
C LEU A 100 11.03 17.81 -1.57
N GLY A 101 10.94 16.54 -1.20
CA GLY A 101 10.72 16.10 0.18
C GLY A 101 11.91 16.34 1.11
N ARG A 102 11.76 15.95 2.38
CA ARG A 102 12.80 16.16 3.42
C ARG A 102 14.14 15.51 3.09
N GLY A 103 14.12 14.34 2.45
CA GLY A 103 15.33 13.62 2.03
C GLY A 103 15.88 14.07 0.67
N GLY A 104 15.19 14.99 -0.02
CA GLY A 104 15.55 15.38 -1.38
C GLY A 104 16.67 16.41 -1.46
N THR A 105 17.54 16.23 -2.44
CA THR A 105 18.60 17.15 -2.83
C THR A 105 18.35 17.69 -4.24
N MET A 106 18.94 18.84 -4.57
CA MET A 106 18.88 19.39 -5.93
C MET A 106 19.68 18.56 -6.95
N GLU A 107 20.58 17.69 -6.49
CA GLU A 107 21.35 16.77 -7.34
C GLU A 107 20.44 15.78 -8.08
N ASN A 108 19.27 15.46 -7.51
CA ASN A 108 18.26 14.60 -8.11
C ASN A 108 17.30 15.37 -9.04
N VAL A 109 17.57 16.64 -9.34
CA VAL A 109 16.78 17.48 -10.25
C VAL A 109 17.63 17.76 -11.50
N LYS A 110 17.23 17.23 -12.66
CA LYS A 110 18.00 17.31 -13.91
C LYS A 110 17.73 18.59 -14.72
N PHE A 111 17.14 19.59 -14.10
CA PHE A 111 16.73 20.85 -14.72
C PHE A 111 16.95 22.04 -13.78
N ASP A 112 17.01 23.24 -14.34
CA ASP A 112 17.07 24.49 -13.56
C ASP A 112 15.66 25.09 -13.43
N PRO A 113 15.02 25.03 -12.25
CA PRO A 113 13.62 25.44 -12.09
C PRO A 113 13.39 26.92 -12.39
N GLU A 114 14.38 27.78 -12.14
CA GLU A 114 14.25 29.22 -12.38
C GLU A 114 14.38 29.55 -13.87
N LYS A 115 15.35 28.94 -14.56
CA LYS A 115 15.57 29.18 -15.99
C LYS A 115 14.50 28.56 -16.89
N GLU A 116 13.99 27.39 -16.51
CA GLU A 116 12.99 26.66 -17.29
C GLU A 116 11.56 27.00 -16.88
N HIS A 117 11.38 27.89 -15.89
CA HIS A 117 10.07 28.27 -15.34
C HIS A 117 9.21 27.07 -14.90
N VAL A 118 9.87 26.08 -14.31
CA VAL A 118 9.24 24.84 -13.84
C VAL A 118 9.03 24.90 -12.34
N LYS A 119 7.80 24.65 -11.91
CA LYS A 119 7.41 24.74 -10.51
C LYS A 119 8.04 23.61 -9.69
N LEU A 120 8.94 23.97 -8.76
CA LEU A 120 9.56 23.06 -7.80
C LEU A 120 9.30 23.55 -6.37
N VAL A 121 8.64 22.75 -5.55
CA VAL A 121 8.24 23.13 -4.18
C VAL A 121 8.94 22.25 -3.15
N ARG A 122 9.67 22.86 -2.20
CA ARG A 122 10.25 22.15 -1.04
C ARG A 122 9.15 21.87 0.00
N VAL A 123 9.03 20.62 0.43
CA VAL A 123 7.90 20.15 1.27
C VAL A 123 8.38 19.26 2.42
N ASP A 124 7.50 19.03 3.39
CA ASP A 124 7.80 18.34 4.66
C ASP A 124 7.46 16.84 4.68
N ARG A 125 7.00 16.28 3.55
CA ARG A 125 6.84 14.82 3.39
C ARG A 125 8.17 14.07 3.46
N GLY A 126 8.09 12.80 3.82
CA GLY A 126 9.19 11.86 3.60
C GLY A 126 9.51 11.67 2.11
N GLY A 127 10.65 11.04 1.85
CA GLY A 127 11.15 10.78 0.51
C GLY A 127 11.87 11.98 -0.12
N GLU A 128 12.24 11.81 -1.38
CA GLU A 128 13.06 12.74 -2.15
C GLU A 128 12.20 13.58 -3.12
N VAL A 129 12.71 13.86 -4.33
CA VAL A 129 12.00 14.52 -5.41
C VAL A 129 10.93 13.61 -6.03
N THR A 130 9.80 14.19 -6.44
CA THR A 130 8.78 13.51 -7.25
C THR A 130 8.04 14.51 -8.13
N TYR A 131 7.23 13.99 -9.04
CA TYR A 131 6.39 14.74 -9.95
C TYR A 131 4.90 14.51 -9.68
N HIS A 132 4.11 15.58 -9.80
CA HIS A 132 2.66 15.54 -9.87
C HIS A 132 2.15 16.31 -11.06
N GLY A 133 1.06 15.84 -11.67
CA GLY A 133 0.46 16.50 -12.82
C GLY A 133 -0.88 15.92 -13.24
N PRO A 134 -1.48 16.47 -14.31
CA PRO A 134 -2.71 15.96 -14.88
C PRO A 134 -2.65 14.45 -15.17
N GLY A 135 -3.75 13.75 -14.89
CA GLY A 135 -3.84 12.30 -15.03
C GLY A 135 -3.20 11.50 -13.89
N GLN A 136 -2.63 12.13 -12.88
CA GLN A 136 -2.16 11.48 -11.66
C GLN A 136 -3.20 11.64 -10.54
N VAL A 137 -3.69 10.54 -9.98
CA VAL A 137 -4.58 10.58 -8.81
C VAL A 137 -3.75 10.75 -7.55
N VAL A 138 -3.91 11.89 -6.88
CA VAL A 138 -3.22 12.21 -5.64
C VAL A 138 -4.21 12.13 -4.49
N VAL A 139 -3.84 11.41 -3.44
CA VAL A 139 -4.69 11.18 -2.28
C VAL A 139 -3.96 11.55 -1.00
N TYR A 140 -4.61 12.36 -0.18
CA TYR A 140 -4.11 12.81 1.11
C TYR A 140 -5.03 12.34 2.26
N PRO A 141 -4.77 11.17 2.87
CA PRO A 141 -5.48 10.73 4.07
C PRO A 141 -5.02 11.54 5.29
N ILE A 142 -5.93 12.33 5.84
CA ILE A 142 -5.76 13.14 7.06
C ILE A 142 -6.44 12.41 8.23
N LEU A 143 -5.74 11.42 8.75
CA LEU A 143 -6.21 10.48 9.76
C LEU A 143 -5.63 10.79 11.13
N ASP A 144 -6.43 10.65 12.19
CA ASP A 144 -5.94 10.63 13.56
C ASP A 144 -5.52 9.20 13.97
N LEU A 145 -4.23 8.89 13.86
CA LEU A 145 -3.69 7.56 14.18
C LEU A 145 -3.83 7.17 15.66
N THR A 146 -4.22 8.09 16.55
CA THR A 146 -4.56 7.71 17.93
C THR A 146 -5.84 6.88 18.02
N GLN A 147 -6.70 7.00 17.01
CA GLN A 147 -7.94 6.21 16.84
C GLN A 147 -7.72 4.94 15.99
N HIS A 148 -6.50 4.75 15.51
CA HIS A 148 -6.08 3.60 14.71
C HIS A 148 -4.95 2.87 15.43
N LYS A 149 -3.72 3.06 14.94
CA LYS A 149 -2.49 2.53 15.54
C LYS A 149 -1.39 3.60 15.48
N LYS A 150 -0.78 3.90 16.63
CA LYS A 150 0.33 4.88 16.76
C LYS A 150 1.67 4.33 16.25
N ASP A 151 1.72 4.02 14.96
CA ASP A 151 2.87 3.43 14.29
C ASP A 151 2.94 3.94 12.84
N LEU A 152 3.95 4.76 12.54
CA LEU A 152 4.11 5.37 11.22
C LEU A 152 4.60 4.39 10.16
N HIS A 153 5.33 3.34 10.56
CA HIS A 153 5.73 2.29 9.62
C HIS A 153 4.52 1.45 9.22
N TRP A 154 3.69 1.08 10.19
CA TRP A 154 2.39 0.45 9.91
C TRP A 154 1.55 1.33 8.99
N TYR A 155 1.38 2.62 9.31
CA TYR A 155 0.59 3.52 8.48
C TYR A 155 1.08 3.58 7.03
N LEU A 156 2.39 3.69 6.82
CA LEU A 156 2.98 3.67 5.48
C LEU A 156 2.68 2.36 4.75
N ARG A 157 2.77 1.20 5.41
CA ARG A 157 2.40 -0.09 4.82
C ARG A 157 0.91 -0.19 4.49
N GLN A 158 0.04 0.39 5.31
CA GLN A 158 -1.40 0.47 5.01
C GLN A 158 -1.68 1.39 3.80
N VAL A 159 -0.96 2.50 3.65
CA VAL A 159 -1.09 3.36 2.46
C VAL A 159 -0.67 2.60 1.20
N GLU A 160 0.42 1.83 1.24
CA GLU A 160 0.79 0.94 0.13
C GLU A 160 -0.29 -0.15 -0.11
N GLU A 161 -0.93 -0.66 0.95
CA GLU A 161 -2.00 -1.65 0.84
C GLU A 161 -3.23 -1.09 0.13
N VAL A 162 -3.61 0.15 0.44
CA VAL A 162 -4.71 0.86 -0.25
C VAL A 162 -4.44 0.88 -1.76
N VAL A 163 -3.23 1.24 -2.16
CA VAL A 163 -2.86 1.32 -3.58
C VAL A 163 -2.89 -0.06 -4.22
N ILE A 164 -2.34 -1.10 -3.57
CA ILE A 164 -2.37 -2.48 -4.07
C ILE A 164 -3.81 -2.96 -4.28
N ARG A 165 -4.71 -2.71 -3.32
CA ARG A 165 -6.14 -3.07 -3.45
C ARG A 165 -6.86 -2.25 -4.51
N THR A 166 -6.51 -0.98 -4.67
CA THR A 166 -7.02 -0.12 -5.74
C THR A 166 -6.67 -0.72 -7.11
N LEU A 167 -5.40 -1.10 -7.30
CA LEU A 167 -4.92 -1.72 -8.54
C LEU A 167 -5.57 -3.08 -8.82
N ALA A 168 -5.81 -3.88 -7.78
CA ALA A 168 -6.43 -5.20 -7.90
C ALA A 168 -7.86 -5.13 -8.47
N LYS A 169 -8.59 -4.02 -8.31
CA LYS A 169 -9.92 -3.81 -8.93
C LYS A 169 -9.86 -3.74 -10.46
N PHE A 170 -8.68 -3.52 -11.02
CA PHE A 170 -8.41 -3.43 -12.46
C PHE A 170 -7.54 -4.59 -12.96
N ASP A 171 -7.45 -5.68 -12.19
CA ASP A 171 -6.60 -6.84 -12.48
C ASP A 171 -5.10 -6.50 -12.62
N ILE A 172 -4.66 -5.41 -11.99
CA ILE A 172 -3.26 -5.01 -11.95
C ILE A 172 -2.66 -5.50 -10.64
N GLN A 173 -1.68 -6.39 -10.73
CA GLN A 173 -0.97 -6.91 -9.56
C GLN A 173 0.10 -5.90 -9.11
N GLY A 174 -0.24 -5.09 -8.10
CA GLY A 174 0.73 -4.22 -7.42
C GLY A 174 1.44 -4.94 -6.26
N GLU A 175 2.71 -4.59 -6.03
CA GLU A 175 3.51 -5.14 -4.94
C GLU A 175 4.42 -4.11 -4.28
N ARG A 176 4.94 -4.51 -3.11
CA ARG A 176 5.97 -3.76 -2.38
C ARG A 176 7.32 -4.37 -2.73
N VAL A 177 8.29 -3.53 -3.04
CA VAL A 177 9.68 -3.97 -3.23
C VAL A 177 10.47 -3.61 -1.97
N ASP A 178 11.23 -4.57 -1.44
CA ASP A 178 12.00 -4.33 -0.21
C ASP A 178 12.99 -3.18 -0.36
N GLY A 179 13.08 -2.35 0.68
CA GLY A 179 13.84 -1.10 0.66
C GLY A 179 13.24 0.05 -0.17
N LEU A 180 12.17 -0.18 -0.96
CA LEU A 180 11.63 0.80 -1.90
C LEU A 180 10.20 1.21 -1.58
N THR A 181 10.05 2.36 -0.95
CA THR A 181 8.74 2.94 -0.65
C THR A 181 7.91 3.19 -1.90
N GLY A 182 6.64 2.80 -1.85
CA GLY A 182 5.68 2.93 -2.94
C GLY A 182 5.21 1.59 -3.45
N VAL A 183 4.40 1.62 -4.51
CA VAL A 183 3.88 0.41 -5.14
C VAL A 183 4.43 0.28 -6.54
N TRP A 184 4.78 -0.96 -6.87
CA TRP A 184 5.47 -1.38 -8.08
C TRP A 184 4.64 -2.43 -8.79
N VAL A 185 4.80 -2.55 -10.10
CA VAL A 185 4.15 -3.57 -10.91
C VAL A 185 5.20 -4.22 -11.82
N GLU A 186 5.06 -5.51 -12.04
CA GLU A 186 5.86 -6.24 -13.02
C GLU A 186 5.26 -6.02 -14.41
N GLU A 187 6.04 -5.45 -15.33
CA GLU A 187 5.67 -5.39 -16.75
C GLU A 187 6.41 -6.48 -17.52
N LYS A 188 5.67 -7.23 -18.36
CA LYS A 188 6.27 -8.28 -19.18
C LYS A 188 7.08 -7.65 -20.31
N GLN A 189 8.23 -8.26 -20.62
CA GLN A 189 9.06 -7.84 -21.75
C GLN A 189 8.23 -7.74 -23.04
N GLY A 190 8.24 -6.57 -23.68
CA GLY A 190 7.65 -6.33 -25.01
C GLY A 190 6.33 -5.56 -25.06
N SER A 191 5.80 -5.04 -23.94
CA SER A 191 4.55 -4.27 -23.89
C SER A 191 4.69 -2.74 -23.86
N GLY A 192 5.89 -2.19 -24.07
CA GLY A 192 6.14 -0.74 -24.02
C GLY A 192 7.29 -0.29 -24.94
N ASP A 193 7.40 1.02 -25.12
CA ASP A 193 8.42 1.67 -25.96
C ASP A 193 9.83 1.17 -25.58
N GLU A 194 10.54 0.59 -26.55
CA GLU A 194 11.84 -0.08 -26.33
C GLU A 194 12.96 0.89 -25.93
N GLU A 195 12.70 2.19 -26.00
CA GLU A 195 13.68 3.29 -25.93
C GLU A 195 14.15 3.59 -24.50
N HIS A 196 13.52 3.04 -23.45
CA HIS A 196 13.91 3.26 -22.04
C HIS A 196 14.25 1.93 -21.35
N ARG A 197 15.08 1.12 -22.02
CA ARG A 197 15.58 -0.18 -21.55
C ARG A 197 17.06 -0.09 -21.17
N GLU A 198 17.35 0.42 -19.99
CA GLU A 198 18.62 0.14 -19.31
C GLU A 198 18.27 -0.52 -17.96
N GLY A 199 18.94 -1.64 -17.65
CA GLY A 199 18.71 -2.41 -16.42
C GLY A 199 18.79 -3.94 -16.61
N ASN A 200 19.52 -4.62 -15.73
CA ASN A 200 19.83 -6.05 -15.79
C ASN A 200 19.07 -6.84 -14.69
N TYR A 201 17.78 -6.54 -14.48
CA TYR A 201 16.96 -7.16 -13.44
C TYR A 201 16.13 -8.33 -13.99
N GLU A 202 16.10 -9.47 -13.29
CA GLU A 202 15.35 -10.68 -13.68
C GLU A 202 13.83 -10.46 -13.78
N ARG A 203 13.31 -9.41 -13.11
CA ARG A 203 11.95 -8.86 -13.26
C ARG A 203 12.04 -7.35 -13.32
N GLU A 204 11.42 -6.74 -14.34
CA GLU A 204 11.41 -5.30 -14.49
C GLU A 204 10.25 -4.70 -13.68
N MET A 205 10.52 -4.38 -12.41
CA MET A 205 9.57 -3.70 -11.54
C MET A 205 9.52 -2.21 -11.87
N ARG A 206 8.35 -1.73 -12.26
CA ARG A 206 8.12 -0.31 -12.58
C ARG A 206 7.27 0.34 -11.50
N LYS A 207 7.66 1.54 -11.07
CA LYS A 207 6.93 2.25 -10.02
C LYS A 207 5.65 2.83 -10.59
N ILE A 208 4.50 2.38 -10.08
CA ILE A 208 3.19 2.90 -10.49
C ILE A 208 2.65 3.96 -9.52
N CYS A 209 3.11 3.93 -8.27
CA CYS A 209 2.66 4.86 -7.24
C CYS A 209 3.80 5.31 -6.32
N ALA A 210 3.95 6.63 -6.16
CA ALA A 210 4.77 7.21 -5.12
C ALA A 210 3.99 7.27 -3.80
N VAL A 211 4.65 6.97 -2.69
CA VAL A 211 4.10 7.12 -1.34
C VAL A 211 5.05 7.98 -0.53
N GLY A 212 4.54 9.05 0.07
CA GLY A 212 5.30 9.98 0.88
C GLY A 212 4.39 10.64 1.90
N THR A 213 4.55 10.29 3.17
CA THR A 213 3.69 10.77 4.25
C THR A 213 4.46 11.67 5.21
N HIS A 214 3.70 12.45 5.97
CA HIS A 214 4.15 13.14 7.16
C HIS A 214 3.11 12.93 8.26
N ALA A 215 3.52 13.02 9.52
CA ALA A 215 2.59 13.05 10.63
C ALA A 215 3.06 14.02 11.71
N SER A 216 2.12 14.79 12.26
CA SER A 216 2.34 15.66 13.41
C SER A 216 1.38 15.26 14.52
N ARG A 217 1.92 14.92 15.70
CA ARG A 217 1.13 14.47 16.85
C ARG A 217 0.13 13.36 16.51
N TRP A 218 0.55 12.40 15.68
CA TRP A 218 -0.26 11.28 15.21
C TRP A 218 -1.37 11.63 14.22
N VAL A 219 -1.44 12.87 13.73
CA VAL A 219 -2.31 13.25 12.62
C VAL A 219 -1.52 13.27 11.31
N THR A 220 -2.00 12.57 10.28
CA THR A 220 -1.28 12.38 9.01
C THR A 220 -1.56 13.49 7.99
N MET A 221 -0.61 13.73 7.10
CA MET A 221 -0.77 14.49 5.85
C MET A 221 0.14 13.94 4.77
N HIS A 222 0.03 14.50 3.57
CA HIS A 222 0.47 13.91 2.32
C HIS A 222 -0.16 12.52 2.16
N GLY A 223 0.45 11.62 1.41
CA GLY A 223 -0.17 10.34 1.13
C GLY A 223 0.48 9.66 -0.05
N PHE A 224 -0.29 9.45 -1.11
CA PHE A 224 0.18 8.75 -2.30
C PHE A 224 -0.25 9.44 -3.60
N ALA A 225 0.52 9.16 -4.65
CA ALA A 225 0.31 9.69 -5.98
C ALA A 225 0.40 8.53 -6.98
N LEU A 226 -0.76 8.10 -7.46
CA LEU A 226 -0.94 6.96 -8.34
C LEU A 226 -0.99 7.44 -9.80
N ASN A 227 -0.08 6.94 -10.62
CA ASN A 227 -0.01 7.28 -12.02
C ASN A 227 -1.14 6.59 -12.78
N VAL A 228 -2.11 7.33 -13.29
CA VAL A 228 -3.23 6.77 -14.06
C VAL A 228 -3.03 7.04 -15.53
N LYS A 229 -3.12 8.30 -15.93
CA LYS A 229 -2.87 8.83 -17.29
C LYS A 229 -1.75 9.88 -17.29
N THR A 230 -0.85 9.76 -16.32
CA THR A 230 0.22 10.72 -16.06
C THR A 230 1.21 10.74 -17.21
N ASP A 231 1.64 11.93 -17.63
CA ASP A 231 2.75 12.07 -18.57
C ASP A 231 4.04 11.62 -17.89
N LEU A 232 4.50 10.42 -18.22
CA LEU A 232 5.64 9.79 -17.55
C LEU A 232 6.98 10.42 -17.92
N ARG A 233 7.06 11.20 -19.02
CA ARG A 233 8.28 11.89 -19.46
C ARG A 233 8.76 12.94 -18.46
N GLU A 234 7.85 13.45 -17.63
CA GLU A 234 8.22 14.38 -16.55
C GLU A 234 9.06 13.69 -15.46
N PHE A 235 8.99 12.36 -15.32
CA PHE A 235 9.88 11.65 -14.39
C PHE A 235 11.32 11.55 -14.91
N ASP A 236 11.56 11.65 -16.23
CA ASP A 236 12.92 11.63 -16.82
C ASP A 236 13.74 12.86 -16.43
N ARG A 237 13.06 13.92 -15.96
CA ARG A 237 13.66 15.19 -15.52
C ARG A 237 14.13 15.15 -14.06
N ILE A 238 13.93 14.03 -13.37
CA ILE A 238 14.33 13.84 -11.96
C ILE A 238 14.99 12.47 -11.76
N ILE A 239 15.64 12.30 -10.61
CA ILE A 239 16.16 11.01 -10.13
C ILE A 239 15.36 10.63 -8.87
N PRO A 240 14.27 9.86 -8.99
CA PRO A 240 13.47 9.49 -7.83
C PRO A 240 14.23 8.52 -6.93
N CYS A 241 14.25 8.79 -5.62
CA CYS A 241 14.85 7.89 -4.61
C CYS A 241 16.36 7.62 -4.82
N GLY A 242 17.09 8.54 -5.46
CA GLY A 242 18.55 8.48 -5.64
C GLY A 242 19.04 7.35 -6.53
N ILE A 243 18.14 6.68 -7.27
CA ILE A 243 18.45 5.52 -8.11
C ILE A 243 17.95 5.85 -9.53
N ASP A 244 18.90 6.12 -10.42
CA ASP A 244 18.64 6.57 -11.80
C ASP A 244 18.03 5.47 -12.69
N ASP A 245 18.18 4.20 -12.29
CA ASP A 245 17.90 3.01 -13.08
C ASP A 245 16.50 2.41 -12.84
N ARG A 246 15.49 3.24 -12.52
CA ARG A 246 14.15 2.72 -12.14
C ARG A 246 13.02 3.44 -12.83
N ALA A 247 12.49 2.76 -13.84
CA ALA A 247 11.38 3.24 -14.63
C ALA A 247 10.08 3.35 -13.82
N VAL A 248 9.29 4.36 -14.16
CA VAL A 248 7.91 4.54 -13.72
C VAL A 248 6.94 3.95 -14.75
N THR A 249 5.71 3.70 -14.32
CA THR A 249 4.60 3.34 -15.20
C THR A 249 3.28 3.97 -14.74
N SER A 250 2.21 3.70 -15.46
CA SER A 250 0.85 4.18 -15.22
C SER A 250 -0.19 3.10 -15.50
N ILE A 251 -1.39 3.26 -14.93
CA ILE A 251 -2.52 2.36 -15.22
C ILE A 251 -2.84 2.34 -16.72
N GLU A 252 -2.80 3.48 -17.40
CA GLU A 252 -3.14 3.60 -18.83
C GLU A 252 -2.28 2.72 -19.74
N ARG A 253 -1.01 2.48 -19.38
CA ARG A 253 -0.14 1.57 -20.14
C ARG A 253 -0.59 0.11 -20.09
N ILE A 254 -1.26 -0.30 -19.02
CA ILE A 254 -1.67 -1.68 -18.75
C ILE A 254 -3.17 -1.89 -19.05
N ARG A 255 -3.98 -0.90 -18.68
CA ARG A 255 -5.45 -0.87 -18.74
C ARG A 255 -5.94 0.50 -19.24
N PRO A 256 -5.81 0.79 -20.55
CA PRO A 256 -6.17 2.10 -21.12
C PRO A 256 -7.67 2.44 -21.03
N ASP A 257 -8.50 1.43 -20.78
CA ASP A 257 -9.94 1.55 -20.56
C ASP A 257 -10.31 2.17 -19.20
N VAL A 258 -9.40 2.15 -18.24
CA VAL A 258 -9.66 2.65 -16.87
C VAL A 258 -9.60 4.18 -16.84
N THR A 259 -10.62 4.80 -16.24
CA THR A 259 -10.71 6.26 -16.11
C THR A 259 -10.17 6.76 -14.77
N ILE A 260 -9.89 8.07 -14.70
CA ILE A 260 -9.51 8.73 -13.43
C ILE A 260 -10.59 8.53 -12.37
N LYS A 261 -11.87 8.62 -12.76
CA LYS A 261 -12.99 8.44 -11.84
C LYS A 261 -13.01 7.01 -11.27
N ASP A 262 -12.84 5.99 -12.11
CA ASP A 262 -12.82 4.60 -11.66
C ASP A 262 -11.74 4.38 -10.59
N VAL A 263 -10.55 4.96 -10.81
CA VAL A 263 -9.43 4.87 -9.86
C VAL A 263 -9.72 5.60 -8.56
N GLN A 264 -10.35 6.78 -8.62
CA GLN A 264 -10.76 7.50 -7.41
C GLN A 264 -11.81 6.72 -6.61
N ASP A 265 -12.80 6.12 -7.30
CA ASP A 265 -13.82 5.27 -6.67
C ASP A 265 -13.18 4.07 -5.97
N ALA A 266 -12.30 3.35 -6.67
CA ALA A 266 -11.57 2.20 -6.13
C ALA A 266 -10.64 2.57 -4.97
N ALA A 267 -10.00 3.74 -5.02
CA ALA A 267 -9.15 4.24 -3.94
C ALA A 267 -9.96 4.55 -2.68
N ILE A 268 -11.16 5.14 -2.82
CA ILE A 268 -12.06 5.40 -1.69
C ILE A 268 -12.48 4.07 -1.05
N GLU A 269 -12.96 3.11 -1.83
CA GLU A 269 -13.31 1.78 -1.33
C GLU A 269 -12.14 1.13 -0.58
N ALA A 270 -10.95 1.13 -1.17
CA ALA A 270 -9.76 0.54 -0.56
C ALA A 270 -9.35 1.24 0.75
N ILE A 271 -9.46 2.57 0.85
CA ILE A 271 -9.19 3.30 2.09
C ILE A 271 -10.19 2.91 3.18
N SER A 272 -11.48 2.82 2.83
CA SER A 272 -12.53 2.39 3.76
C SER A 272 -12.24 0.99 4.31
N GLU A 273 -11.89 0.03 3.44
CA GLU A 273 -11.58 -1.33 3.85
C GLU A 273 -10.31 -1.43 4.71
N VAL A 274 -9.22 -0.76 4.30
CA VAL A 274 -7.89 -0.90 4.92
C VAL A 274 -7.81 -0.21 6.29
N PHE A 275 -8.55 0.89 6.46
CA PHE A 275 -8.58 1.66 7.71
C PHE A 275 -9.88 1.47 8.51
N HIS A 276 -10.78 0.59 8.06
CA HIS A 276 -12.07 0.31 8.69
C HIS A 276 -12.90 1.59 8.94
N LEU A 277 -13.05 2.40 7.88
CA LEU A 277 -13.72 3.69 7.93
C LEU A 277 -15.13 3.61 7.34
N ASP A 278 -16.09 4.25 8.01
CA ASP A 278 -17.43 4.53 7.48
C ASP A 278 -17.32 5.79 6.59
N MET A 279 -17.29 5.58 5.27
CA MET A 279 -16.92 6.62 4.31
C MET A 279 -18.15 7.28 3.69
N GLU A 280 -18.17 8.62 3.74
CA GLU A 280 -19.05 9.46 2.94
C GLU A 280 -18.19 10.25 1.94
N ASP A 281 -18.46 10.18 0.63
CA ASP A 281 -17.74 10.96 -0.37
C ASP A 281 -18.63 11.92 -1.16
N PHE A 282 -18.07 13.06 -1.57
CA PHE A 282 -18.75 14.03 -2.42
C PHE A 282 -17.78 14.91 -3.22
N GLU A 283 -18.30 15.46 -4.32
CA GLU A 283 -17.64 16.50 -5.10
C GLU A 283 -17.67 17.84 -4.35
N ALA A 284 -16.52 18.49 -4.23
CA ALA A 284 -16.39 19.77 -3.54
C ALA A 284 -15.35 20.68 -4.21
N LYS A 285 -15.46 21.98 -3.98
CA LYS A 285 -14.42 22.95 -4.39
C LYS A 285 -13.37 23.18 -3.31
N THR A 286 -13.69 22.88 -2.06
CA THR A 286 -12.87 23.08 -0.87
C THR A 286 -13.22 22.02 0.17
N PRO A 287 -12.26 21.50 0.94
CA PRO A 287 -12.50 20.64 2.09
C PRO A 287 -12.74 21.44 3.40
N LEU A 288 -12.56 22.76 3.35
CA LEU A 288 -12.76 23.71 4.45
C LEU A 288 -13.99 24.57 4.22
#